data_AF-A0A847E8H0-F1
#
_entry.id   AF-A0A847E8H0-F1
#
_cell.length_a   1.000
_cell.length_b   1.000
_cell.length_c   1.000
_cell.angle_alpha   90.00
_cell.angle_beta   90.00
_cell.angle_gamma   90.00
#
_symmetry.space_group_name_H-M   'P 1'
#
loop_
_entity.id
_entity.type
_entity.pdbx_description
1 polymer ?
#
loop_
_entity_poly.entity_id
_entity_poly.type
_entity_poly.pdbx_seq_one_letter_code
_entity_poly.pdbx_strand_id
1 'polypeptide(L)'
;MVESIKLLDVLEANLDEIAAHWAADVKKNKRTAHYRDLPDEKLLVQAVKFYSQLRNLLIAPNRLEKAQEFFMHYARTCYENGIPLHESIYALNMMRRHMWLYAEFQAIFINALEHNQAIDSVMRIMLLIDHAVFEITEYYQDRLRLENCSAI
;
A
#
# COMPACT_ATOMS: atom_id res chain seq x y z
N MET A 1 -2.52 26.58 1.09
CA MET A 1 -2.13 25.89 2.33
C MET A 1 -1.95 24.43 1.99
N VAL A 2 -0.78 23.84 2.27
CA VAL A 2 -0.66 22.38 2.24
C VAL A 2 -1.58 21.89 3.36
N GLU A 3 -2.64 21.16 3.02
CA GLU A 3 -3.45 20.48 4.05
C GLU A 3 -2.49 19.61 4.85
N SER A 4 -2.24 19.98 6.11
CA SER A 4 -1.52 19.11 7.01
C SER A 4 -2.42 17.91 7.26
N ILE A 5 -2.01 16.76 6.74
CA ILE A 5 -2.69 15.51 6.98
C ILE A 5 -2.05 14.92 8.23
N LYS A 6 -2.57 15.26 9.42
CA LYS A 6 -2.04 14.84 10.73
C LYS A 6 -1.82 13.31 10.82
N LEU A 7 -2.66 12.59 10.10
CA LEU A 7 -2.53 11.15 9.85
C LEU A 7 -1.11 10.79 9.36
N LEU A 8 -0.64 11.46 8.31
CA LEU A 8 0.66 11.19 7.70
C LEU A 8 1.80 11.51 8.66
N ASP A 9 1.63 12.49 9.53
CA ASP A 9 2.63 12.82 10.55
C ASP A 9 2.77 11.66 11.57
N VAL A 10 1.65 11.06 12.01
CA VAL A 10 1.66 9.87 12.88
C VAL A 10 2.25 8.66 12.16
N LEU A 11 1.91 8.46 10.88
CA LEU A 11 2.48 7.37 10.08
C LEU A 11 3.99 7.53 9.95
N GLU A 12 4.49 8.72 9.62
CA GLU A 12 5.90 9.00 9.41
C GLU A 12 6.70 8.86 10.72
N ALA A 13 6.13 9.26 11.86
CA ALA A 13 6.75 9.10 13.17
C ALA A 13 6.88 7.63 13.62
N ASN A 14 6.01 6.75 13.13
CA ASN A 14 5.90 5.35 13.55
C ASN A 14 6.16 4.35 12.39
N LEU A 15 6.81 4.82 11.33
CA LEU A 15 6.90 4.13 10.05
C LEU A 15 7.54 2.75 10.18
N ASP A 16 8.67 2.65 10.89
CA ASP A 16 9.43 1.41 11.04
C ASP A 16 8.63 0.34 11.78
N GLU A 17 7.89 0.74 12.83
CA GLU A 17 7.05 -0.17 13.60
C GLU A 17 5.88 -0.69 12.78
N ILE A 18 5.16 0.20 12.08
CA ILE A 18 4.02 -0.17 11.24
C ILE A 18 4.48 -1.09 10.09
N ALA A 19 5.63 -0.79 9.48
CA ALA A 19 6.23 -1.60 8.44
C ALA A 19 6.66 -2.98 8.93
N ALA A 20 7.30 -3.07 10.11
CA ALA A 20 7.69 -4.33 10.72
C ALA A 20 6.47 -5.21 11.06
N HIS A 21 5.41 -4.61 11.60
CA HIS A 21 4.15 -5.32 11.88
C HIS A 21 3.53 -5.89 10.61
N TRP A 22 3.46 -5.11 9.54
CA TRP A 22 2.98 -5.62 8.25
C TRP A 22 3.85 -6.77 7.73
N ALA A 23 5.17 -6.64 7.77
CA ALA A 23 6.10 -7.65 7.26
C ALA A 23 5.97 -8.97 8.03
N ALA A 24 5.80 -8.90 9.36
CA ALA A 24 5.57 -10.08 10.19
C ALA A 24 4.22 -10.76 9.88
N ASP A 25 3.17 -9.98 9.63
CA ASP A 25 1.81 -10.51 9.45
C ASP A 25 1.54 -11.03 8.04
N VAL A 26 2.12 -10.39 7.01
CA VAL A 26 1.95 -10.83 5.62
C VAL A 26 2.54 -12.23 5.40
N LYS A 27 3.62 -12.60 6.11
CA LYS A 27 4.20 -13.96 6.03
C LYS A 27 3.35 -15.03 6.71
N LYS A 28 2.60 -14.65 7.75
CA LYS A 28 1.78 -15.57 8.55
C LYS A 28 0.38 -15.74 7.98
N ASN A 29 -0.07 -14.83 7.14
CA ASN A 29 -1.44 -14.82 6.66
C ASN A 29 -1.67 -15.90 5.59
N LYS A 30 -2.74 -16.69 5.77
CA LYS A 30 -3.10 -17.79 4.87
C LYS A 30 -3.47 -17.32 3.46
N ARG A 31 -3.82 -16.04 3.29
CA ARG A 31 -4.18 -15.43 1.99
C ARG A 31 -2.99 -14.80 1.26
N THR A 32 -1.78 -14.93 1.79
CA THR A 32 -0.54 -14.40 1.20
C THR A 32 0.57 -15.44 1.34
N ALA A 33 0.29 -16.67 0.93
CA ALA A 33 1.18 -17.81 1.14
C ALA A 33 2.54 -17.62 0.44
N HIS A 34 2.58 -16.98 -0.73
CA HIS A 34 3.79 -16.73 -1.50
C HIS A 34 4.73 -15.72 -0.84
N TYR A 35 4.23 -14.93 0.12
CA TYR A 35 5.06 -14.00 0.90
C TYR A 35 5.88 -14.70 1.98
N ARG A 36 5.51 -15.93 2.40
CA ARG A 36 6.17 -16.65 3.50
C ARG A 36 7.66 -16.90 3.24
N ASP A 37 8.01 -17.17 1.99
CA ASP A 37 9.38 -17.54 1.62
C ASP A 37 10.22 -16.33 1.20
N LEU A 38 9.64 -15.12 1.20
CA LEU A 38 10.37 -13.90 0.90
C LEU A 38 11.27 -13.48 2.07
N PRO A 39 12.48 -12.95 1.81
CA PRO A 39 13.35 -12.40 2.85
C PRO A 39 12.68 -11.25 3.61
N ASP A 40 12.79 -11.26 4.94
CA ASP A 40 12.16 -10.25 5.81
C ASP A 40 12.62 -8.83 5.45
N GLU A 41 13.90 -8.65 5.11
CA GLU A 41 14.46 -7.38 4.68
C GLU A 41 13.76 -6.83 3.43
N LYS A 42 13.45 -7.68 2.44
CA LYS A 42 12.74 -7.24 1.22
C LYS A 42 11.34 -6.76 1.55
N LEU A 43 10.64 -7.46 2.45
CA LEU A 43 9.30 -7.09 2.88
C LEU A 43 9.32 -5.77 3.66
N LEU A 44 10.26 -5.62 4.59
CA LEU A 44 10.41 -4.38 5.34
C LEU A 44 10.67 -3.19 4.41
N VAL A 45 11.62 -3.33 3.47
CA VAL A 45 11.91 -2.28 2.48
C VAL A 45 10.69 -1.95 1.63
N GLN A 46 9.91 -2.95 1.22
CA GLN A 46 8.67 -2.75 0.46
C GLN A 46 7.64 -1.92 1.24
N ALA A 47 7.42 -2.26 2.51
CA ALA A 47 6.48 -1.53 3.37
C ALA A 47 6.96 -0.11 3.70
N VAL A 48 8.25 0.05 4.05
CA VAL A 48 8.87 1.35 4.29
C VAL A 48 8.73 2.26 3.07
N LYS A 49 8.99 1.72 1.86
CA LYS A 49 8.83 2.46 0.60
C LYS A 49 7.37 2.88 0.37
N PHE A 50 6.40 2.01 0.65
CA PHE A 50 4.98 2.36 0.54
C PHE A 50 4.58 3.49 1.50
N TYR A 51 4.87 3.35 2.79
CA TYR A 51 4.45 4.34 3.79
C TYR A 51 5.15 5.69 3.59
N SER A 52 6.44 5.70 3.25
CA SER A 52 7.20 6.94 3.01
C SER A 52 6.75 7.70 1.76
N GLN A 53 6.18 7.03 0.76
CA GLN A 53 5.66 7.69 -0.43
C GLN A 53 4.23 8.22 -0.27
N LEU A 54 3.51 7.82 0.77
CA LEU A 54 2.08 8.09 0.89
C LEU A 54 1.75 9.59 0.85
N ARG A 55 2.57 10.44 1.48
CA ARG A 55 2.41 11.90 1.39
C ARG A 55 2.48 12.43 -0.04
N ASN A 56 3.47 11.95 -0.80
CA ASN A 56 3.64 12.34 -2.20
C ASN A 56 2.47 11.85 -3.06
N LEU A 57 1.99 10.63 -2.80
CA LEU A 57 0.88 10.03 -3.55
C LEU A 57 -0.47 10.72 -3.28
N LEU A 58 -0.63 11.40 -2.14
CA LEU A 58 -1.89 12.06 -1.79
C LEU A 58 -1.93 13.55 -2.14
N ILE A 59 -0.78 14.24 -2.03
CA ILE A 59 -0.73 15.72 -2.02
C ILE A 59 -0.04 16.31 -3.26
N ALA A 60 0.81 15.54 -3.96
CA ALA A 60 1.55 16.10 -5.10
C ALA A 60 0.61 16.63 -6.21
N PRO A 61 0.98 17.72 -6.91
CA PRO A 61 0.20 18.23 -8.04
C PRO A 61 -0.04 17.19 -9.15
N ASN A 62 0.95 16.33 -9.39
CA ASN A 62 0.93 15.22 -10.35
C ASN A 62 0.73 13.85 -9.65
N ARG A 63 -0.15 13.82 -8.64
CA ARG A 63 -0.40 12.62 -7.83
C ARG A 63 -0.91 11.42 -8.63
N LEU A 64 -1.67 11.64 -9.69
CA LEU A 64 -2.22 10.55 -10.51
C LEU A 64 -1.10 9.82 -11.24
N GLU A 65 -0.21 10.57 -11.89
CA GLU A 65 0.95 10.02 -12.59
C GLU A 65 1.89 9.32 -11.61
N LYS A 66 2.12 9.92 -10.44
CA LYS A 66 2.96 9.32 -9.39
C LYS A 66 2.37 8.03 -8.81
N ALA A 67 1.06 7.99 -8.60
CA ALA A 67 0.37 6.79 -8.12
C ALA A 67 0.49 5.67 -9.14
N GLN A 68 0.21 5.96 -10.41
CA GLN A 68 0.34 5.01 -11.51
C GLN A 68 1.76 4.43 -11.58
N GLU A 69 2.78 5.30 -11.60
CA GLU A 69 4.17 4.87 -11.69
C GLU A 69 4.59 4.02 -10.48
N PHE A 70 4.16 4.41 -9.28
CA PHE A 70 4.43 3.69 -8.04
C PHE A 70 3.77 2.30 -8.03
N PHE A 71 2.48 2.20 -8.35
CA PHE A 71 1.74 0.94 -8.29
C PHE A 71 2.04 0.02 -9.47
N MET A 72 2.41 0.54 -10.64
CA MET A 72 2.99 -0.26 -11.72
C MET A 72 4.31 -0.92 -11.28
N HIS A 73 5.17 -0.18 -10.58
CA HIS A 73 6.41 -0.74 -10.05
C HIS A 73 6.14 -1.80 -8.97
N TYR A 74 5.15 -1.58 -8.09
CA TYR A 74 4.68 -2.58 -7.13
C TYR A 74 4.17 -3.86 -7.82
N ALA A 75 3.30 -3.71 -8.83
CA ALA A 75 2.72 -4.82 -9.58
C ALA A 75 3.82 -5.64 -10.27
N ARG A 76 4.74 -4.96 -10.95
CA ARG A 76 5.92 -5.57 -11.58
C ARG A 76 6.75 -6.35 -10.57
N THR A 77 7.09 -5.75 -9.44
CA THR A 77 7.89 -6.39 -8.41
C THR A 77 7.20 -7.65 -7.88
N CYS A 78 5.91 -7.58 -7.59
CA CYS A 78 5.16 -8.76 -7.14
C CYS A 78 5.14 -9.86 -8.21
N TYR A 79 4.90 -9.49 -9.46
CA TYR A 79 4.87 -10.42 -10.60
C TYR A 79 6.21 -11.12 -10.79
N GLU A 80 7.31 -10.37 -10.81
CA GLU A 80 8.67 -10.89 -10.98
C GLU A 80 9.11 -11.78 -9.82
N ASN A 81 8.56 -11.58 -8.62
CA ASN A 81 8.75 -12.49 -7.48
C ASN A 81 7.78 -13.69 -7.48
N GLY A 82 7.00 -13.89 -8.53
CA GLY A 82 6.06 -15.02 -8.65
C GLY A 82 4.84 -14.93 -7.72
N ILE A 83 4.54 -13.74 -7.20
CA ILE A 83 3.39 -13.52 -6.32
C ILE A 83 2.13 -13.43 -7.19
N PRO A 84 1.09 -14.26 -6.96
CA PRO A 84 -0.13 -14.20 -7.74
C PRO A 84 -0.95 -12.93 -7.41
N LEU A 85 -1.72 -12.46 -8.40
CA LEU A 85 -2.49 -11.20 -8.34
C LEU A 85 -3.33 -11.05 -7.05
N HIS A 86 -4.05 -12.09 -6.67
CA HIS A 86 -4.93 -12.03 -5.50
C HIS A 86 -4.15 -11.80 -4.20
N GLU A 87 -2.94 -12.36 -4.09
CA GLU A 87 -2.07 -12.15 -2.93
C GLU A 87 -1.41 -10.76 -2.96
N SER A 88 -1.02 -10.26 -4.13
CA SER A 88 -0.45 -8.90 -4.24
C SER A 88 -1.45 -7.82 -3.86
N ILE A 89 -2.71 -7.95 -4.27
CA ILE A 89 -3.81 -7.07 -3.84
C ILE A 89 -4.10 -7.24 -2.34
N TYR A 90 -4.13 -8.47 -1.84
CA TYR A 90 -4.40 -8.70 -0.41
C TYR A 90 -3.30 -8.13 0.49
N ALA A 91 -2.04 -8.27 0.10
CA ALA A 91 -0.90 -7.71 0.81
C ALA A 91 -0.91 -6.17 0.83
N LEU A 92 -1.30 -5.52 -0.27
CA LEU A 92 -1.52 -4.07 -0.32
C LEU A 92 -2.64 -3.63 0.62
N ASN A 93 -3.76 -4.35 0.63
CA ASN A 93 -4.87 -4.11 1.56
C ASN A 93 -4.44 -4.29 3.03
N MET A 94 -3.55 -5.24 3.31
CA MET A 94 -2.96 -5.38 4.64
C MET A 94 -2.12 -4.16 5.01
N MET A 95 -1.28 -3.61 4.12
CA MET A 95 -0.51 -2.39 4.42
C MET A 95 -1.43 -1.24 4.83
N ARG A 96 -2.51 -1.03 4.06
CA ARG A 96 -3.55 -0.05 4.39
C ARG A 96 -4.15 -0.32 5.78
N ARG A 97 -4.50 -1.57 6.09
CA ARG A 97 -5.11 -1.95 7.37
C ARG A 97 -4.18 -1.73 8.57
N HIS A 98 -2.88 -2.01 8.44
CA HIS A 98 -1.91 -1.80 9.51
C HIS A 98 -1.76 -0.34 9.88
N MET A 99 -1.77 0.56 8.89
CA MET A 99 -1.81 1.99 9.15
C MET A 99 -3.11 2.40 9.86
N TRP A 100 -4.26 1.89 9.43
CA TRP A 100 -5.55 2.22 10.06
C TRP A 100 -5.67 1.75 11.51
N LEU A 101 -5.18 0.55 11.83
CA LEU A 101 -5.32 -0.03 13.16
C LEU A 101 -4.27 0.45 14.17
N TYR A 102 -3.35 1.33 13.76
CA TYR A 102 -2.36 1.87 14.68
C TYR A 102 -3.03 2.72 15.78
N ALA A 103 -2.59 2.55 17.03
CA ALA A 103 -3.30 3.12 18.19
C ALA A 103 -3.35 4.65 18.16
N GLU A 104 -2.23 5.30 17.81
CA GLU A 104 -2.17 6.76 17.69
C GLU A 104 -3.02 7.27 16.53
N PHE A 105 -3.16 6.48 15.46
CA PHE A 105 -4.07 6.78 14.37
C PHE A 105 -5.52 6.80 14.87
N GLN A 106 -5.94 5.78 15.62
CA GLN A 106 -7.30 5.68 16.16
C GLN A 106 -7.61 6.82 17.13
N ALA A 107 -6.61 7.29 17.89
CA ALA A 107 -6.76 8.42 18.81
C ALA A 107 -7.15 9.74 18.09
N ILE A 108 -6.71 9.95 16.84
CA ILE A 108 -7.08 11.13 16.05
C ILE A 108 -8.60 11.17 15.80
N PHE A 109 -9.22 10.03 15.53
CA PHE A 109 -10.66 9.95 15.21
C PHE A 109 -11.56 10.24 16.40
N ILE A 110 -11.05 10.00 17.61
CA ILE A 110 -11.76 10.27 18.86
C ILE A 110 -11.77 11.78 19.18
N ASN A 111 -10.80 12.54 18.67
CA ASN A 111 -10.72 13.98 18.88
C ASN A 111 -11.64 14.75 17.90
N ALA A 112 -12.69 15.37 18.44
CA ALA A 112 -13.74 16.05 17.65
C ALA A 112 -13.24 17.21 16.78
N LEU A 113 -12.14 17.88 17.14
CA LEU A 113 -11.61 19.03 16.39
C LEU A 113 -10.96 18.59 15.06
N GLU A 114 -10.48 17.35 14.98
CA GLU A 114 -9.68 16.84 13.86
C GLU A 114 -10.45 15.80 13.03
N HIS A 115 -11.68 15.49 13.44
CA HIS A 115 -12.48 14.40 12.91
C HIS A 115 -12.77 14.51 11.40
N ASN A 116 -13.19 15.69 10.91
CA ASN A 116 -13.48 15.88 9.49
C ASN A 116 -12.23 15.75 8.61
N GLN A 117 -11.10 16.31 9.04
CA GLN A 117 -9.82 16.19 8.32
C GLN A 117 -9.32 14.74 8.31
N ALA A 118 -9.52 14.02 9.41
CA ALA A 118 -9.19 12.61 9.50
C ALA A 118 -10.04 11.76 8.53
N ILE A 119 -11.34 12.04 8.44
CA ILE A 119 -12.25 11.40 7.46
C ILE A 119 -11.80 11.69 6.02
N ASP A 120 -11.52 12.95 5.68
CA ASP A 120 -11.09 13.32 4.33
C ASP A 120 -9.79 12.60 3.93
N SER A 121 -8.86 12.49 4.88
CA SER A 121 -7.60 11.76 4.69
C SER A 121 -7.85 10.27 4.44
N VAL A 122 -8.79 9.67 5.18
CA VAL A 122 -9.21 8.28 4.97
C VAL A 122 -9.79 8.08 3.58
N MET A 123 -10.70 8.94 3.16
CA MET A 123 -11.33 8.86 1.84
C MET A 123 -10.30 8.98 0.70
N ARG A 124 -9.31 9.87 0.83
CA ARG A 124 -8.24 10.02 -0.18
C ARG A 124 -7.37 8.77 -0.29
N ILE A 125 -7.03 8.15 0.84
CA ILE A 125 -6.26 6.89 0.85
C ILE A 125 -7.10 5.74 0.30
N MET A 126 -8.38 5.66 0.62
CA MET A 126 -9.29 4.66 0.04
C MET A 126 -9.29 4.77 -1.49
N LEU A 127 -9.51 5.98 -2.01
CA LEU A 127 -9.50 6.22 -3.46
C LEU A 127 -8.15 5.87 -4.11
N LEU A 128 -7.03 6.24 -3.48
CA LEU A 128 -5.69 5.88 -3.95
C LEU A 128 -5.53 4.36 -4.07
N ILE A 129 -5.96 3.60 -3.06
CA ILE A 129 -5.86 2.15 -3.05
C ILE A 129 -6.83 1.50 -4.04
N ASP A 130 -8.01 2.07 -4.25
CA ASP A 130 -8.95 1.57 -5.27
C ASP A 130 -8.36 1.69 -6.69
N HIS A 131 -7.71 2.82 -6.98
CA HIS A 131 -6.95 3.00 -8.23
C HIS A 131 -5.77 2.03 -8.34
N ALA A 132 -5.00 1.85 -7.25
CA ALA A 132 -3.91 0.88 -7.22
C ALA A 132 -4.36 -0.54 -7.56
N VAL A 133 -5.49 -0.99 -6.99
CA VAL A 133 -6.04 -2.32 -7.25
C VAL A 133 -6.41 -2.48 -8.72
N PHE A 134 -7.01 -1.47 -9.33
CA PHE A 134 -7.32 -1.46 -10.76
C PHE A 134 -6.05 -1.60 -11.62
N GLU A 135 -5.06 -0.74 -11.39
CA GLU A 135 -3.80 -0.73 -12.16
C GLU A 135 -2.99 -2.03 -12.00
N ILE A 136 -2.90 -2.56 -10.77
CA ILE A 136 -2.23 -3.84 -10.50
C ILE A 136 -2.95 -4.98 -11.25
N THR A 137 -4.29 -4.97 -11.26
CA THR A 137 -5.08 -5.98 -11.97
C THR A 137 -4.83 -5.92 -13.47
N GLU A 138 -4.91 -4.74 -14.08
CA GLU A 138 -4.63 -4.57 -15.51
C GLU A 138 -3.21 -5.03 -15.86
N TYR A 139 -2.21 -4.63 -15.07
CA TYR A 139 -0.82 -5.05 -15.28
C TYR A 139 -0.69 -6.59 -15.30
N TYR A 140 -1.21 -7.28 -14.29
CA TYR A 140 -1.15 -8.75 -14.24
C TYR A 140 -1.88 -9.39 -15.42
N GLN A 141 -3.04 -8.86 -15.79
CA GLN A 141 -3.83 -9.37 -16.91
C GLN A 141 -3.06 -9.28 -18.24
N ASP A 142 -2.38 -8.17 -18.48
CA ASP A 142 -1.57 -7.98 -19.69
C ASP A 142 -0.34 -8.90 -19.70
N ARG A 143 0.34 -9.05 -18.56
CA ARG A 143 1.48 -9.98 -18.44
C ARG A 143 1.08 -11.43 -18.71
N LEU A 144 -0.02 -11.88 -18.12
CA LEU A 144 -0.55 -13.24 -18.33
C LEU A 144 -0.97 -13.46 -19.80
N ARG A 145 -1.56 -12.46 -20.46
CA ARG A 145 -1.87 -12.53 -21.89
C ARG A 145 -0.62 -12.68 -22.75
N LEU A 146 0.41 -11.88 -22.48
CA LEU A 146 1.67 -11.92 -23.23
C LEU A 146 2.38 -13.27 -23.08
N GLU A 147 2.41 -13.84 -21.87
CA GLU A 147 2.99 -15.17 -21.63
C GLU A 147 2.24 -16.25 -22.40
N ASN A 148 0.91 -16.22 -22.40
CA ASN A 148 0.08 -17.15 -23.16
C ASN A 148 0.28 -17.02 -24.68
N CYS A 149 0.49 -15.81 -25.20
CA CYS A 149 0.81 -15.61 -26.62
C CYS A 149 2.22 -16.07 -26.99
N SER A 150 3.20 -15.98 -26.07
CA SER A 150 4.58 -16.44 -26.30
C SER A 150 4.77 -17.95 -26.18
N ALA A 151 3.78 -18.66 -25.62
CA ALA A 151 3.79 -20.10 -25.44
C ALA A 151 3.17 -20.89 -26.62
N ILE A 152 2.71 -20.20 -27.67
CA ILE A 152 2.17 -20.75 -28.92
C ILE A 152 3.21 -20.60 -30.03
#